data_AF-A0A7W1I8G3-F1
#
_entry.id   AF-A0A7W1I8G3-F1
#
_cell.length_a   1.000
_cell.length_b   1.000
_cell.length_c   1.000
_cell.angle_alpha   90.00
_cell.angle_beta   90.00
_cell.angle_gamma   90.00
#
_symmetry.space_group_name_H-M   'P 1'
#
loop_
_entity.id
_entity.type
_entity.pdbx_description
1 polymer ?
#
loop_
_entity_poly.entity_id
_entity_poly.type
_entity_poly.pdbx_seq_one_letter_code
_entity_poly.pdbx_strand_id
1 'polypeptide(L)'
;FLEWLLDTGKLELDGASLAERVVYHDSCYLGRHNDVYMSPRKVIGSLKGIEIVEAPRSGNKGMCCGAGGARMWMEEHTGKKVNTERSQELLATGASRIATACPFCYIMIDDGVKENGRDDVIVQDISMHLVDAIEGRGGRSGVSVADGPTPGDETVEAHQPG
;
A
#
# COMPACT_ATOMS: atom_id res chain seq x y z
N PHE A 1 -6.00 16.73 -7.82
CA PHE A 1 -7.22 16.36 -8.55
C PHE A 1 -8.28 15.78 -7.62
N LEU A 2 -8.01 14.68 -6.88
CA LEU A 2 -8.98 14.11 -5.94
C LEU A 2 -9.47 15.11 -4.87
N GLU A 3 -8.56 15.86 -4.25
CA GLU A 3 -8.93 16.93 -3.30
C GLU A 3 -9.91 17.93 -3.93
N TRP A 4 -9.64 18.37 -5.16
CA TRP A 4 -10.55 19.27 -5.87
C TRP A 4 -11.93 18.66 -6.15
N LEU A 5 -12.02 17.36 -6.44
CA LEU A 5 -13.31 16.69 -6.61
C LEU A 5 -14.10 16.67 -5.31
N LEU A 6 -13.43 16.43 -4.17
CA LEU A 6 -14.04 16.49 -2.84
C LEU A 6 -14.50 17.93 -2.52
N ASP A 7 -13.63 18.91 -2.70
CA ASP A 7 -13.90 20.31 -2.40
C ASP A 7 -15.04 20.90 -3.25
N THR A 8 -15.22 20.40 -4.47
CA THR A 8 -16.29 20.82 -5.38
C THR A 8 -17.56 19.98 -5.29
N GLY A 9 -17.61 19.00 -4.39
CA GLY A 9 -18.76 18.09 -4.24
C GLY A 9 -18.98 17.17 -5.45
N LYS A 10 -17.99 17.03 -6.34
CA LYS A 10 -18.07 16.11 -7.50
C LYS A 10 -17.75 14.67 -7.13
N LEU A 11 -17.10 14.48 -5.99
CA LEU A 11 -16.90 13.19 -5.35
C LEU A 11 -17.47 13.29 -3.94
N GLU A 12 -18.60 12.63 -3.70
CA GLU A 12 -19.26 12.60 -2.40
C GLU A 12 -18.90 11.32 -1.65
N LEU A 13 -18.62 11.44 -0.36
CA LEU A 13 -18.17 10.34 0.52
C LEU A 13 -19.14 10.11 1.70
N ASP A 14 -20.40 10.53 1.57
CA ASP A 14 -21.36 10.59 2.68
C ASP A 14 -21.74 9.23 3.29
N GLY A 15 -21.40 8.12 2.63
CA GLY A 15 -21.47 6.76 3.18
C GLY A 15 -20.12 6.03 3.28
N ALA A 16 -19.03 6.65 2.83
CA ALA A 16 -17.75 5.97 2.70
C ALA A 16 -17.02 5.89 4.05
N SER A 17 -16.70 4.68 4.49
CA SER A 17 -16.07 4.42 5.79
C SER A 17 -15.05 3.30 5.68
N LEU A 18 -13.92 3.47 6.35
CA LEU A 18 -12.89 2.43 6.50
C LEU A 18 -12.74 1.96 7.95
N ALA A 19 -12.97 2.84 8.93
CA ALA A 19 -12.82 2.54 10.37
C ALA A 19 -11.44 1.95 10.76
N GLU A 20 -10.35 2.48 10.18
CA GLU A 20 -9.01 1.88 10.26
C GLU A 20 -7.90 2.91 10.52
N ARG A 21 -6.76 2.44 11.06
CA ARG A 21 -5.55 3.24 11.19
C ARG A 21 -4.79 3.22 9.87
N VAL A 22 -4.59 4.40 9.29
CA VAL A 22 -3.96 4.56 7.97
C VAL A 22 -2.68 5.38 8.12
N VAL A 23 -1.56 4.86 7.63
CA VAL A 23 -0.32 5.63 7.46
C VAL A 23 -0.17 6.03 6.00
N TYR A 24 0.16 7.29 5.75
CA TYR A 24 0.47 7.76 4.40
C TYR A 24 1.98 7.71 4.14
N HIS A 25 2.38 7.10 3.02
CA HIS A 25 3.75 7.17 2.53
C HIS A 25 3.92 8.38 1.60
N ASP A 26 4.74 9.34 2.03
CA ASP A 26 5.08 10.52 1.24
C ASP A 26 5.90 10.16 -0.01
N SER A 27 5.24 10.17 -1.17
CA SER A 27 5.90 10.00 -2.47
C SER A 27 6.97 11.08 -2.67
N CYS A 28 8.19 10.67 -3.07
CA CYS A 28 9.30 11.60 -3.26
C CYS A 28 9.01 12.69 -4.31
N TYR A 29 8.35 12.33 -5.42
CA TYR A 29 8.02 13.27 -6.49
C TYR A 29 6.90 14.23 -6.10
N LEU A 30 5.81 13.73 -5.52
CA LEU A 30 4.70 14.57 -5.10
C LEU A 30 5.12 15.50 -3.94
N GLY A 31 5.83 14.95 -2.94
CA GLY A 31 6.34 15.69 -1.80
C GLY A 31 7.54 16.57 -2.14
N ARG A 32 8.75 16.00 -2.25
CA ARG A 32 9.98 16.80 -2.32
C ARG A 32 10.14 17.61 -3.61
N HIS A 33 9.58 17.14 -4.73
CA HIS A 33 9.72 17.83 -6.01
C HIS A 33 8.58 18.79 -6.33
N ASN A 34 7.40 18.62 -5.72
CA ASN A 34 6.22 19.45 -5.99
C ASN A 34 5.62 20.13 -4.74
N ASP A 35 6.21 19.93 -3.56
CA ASP A 35 5.77 20.46 -2.26
C ASP A 35 4.33 20.09 -1.87
N VAL A 36 3.86 18.92 -2.33
CA VAL A 36 2.50 18.43 -2.06
C VAL A 36 2.53 17.34 -1.00
N TYR A 37 2.25 17.73 0.25
CA TYR A 37 2.20 16.82 1.41
C TYR A 37 0.79 16.70 2.01
N MET A 38 0.04 17.80 2.03
CA MET A 38 -1.25 17.83 2.72
C MET A 38 -2.40 17.31 1.86
N SER A 39 -2.34 17.49 0.54
CA SER A 39 -3.41 17.05 -0.38
C SER A 39 -3.76 15.56 -0.22
N PRO A 40 -2.79 14.62 -0.22
CA PRO A 40 -3.11 13.19 -0.04
C PRO A 40 -3.67 12.88 1.34
N ARG A 41 -3.18 13.56 2.38
CA ARG A 41 -3.67 13.42 3.77
C ARG A 41 -5.11 13.91 3.91
N LYS A 42 -5.47 15.02 3.26
CA LYS A 42 -6.86 15.52 3.23
C LYS A 42 -7.78 14.56 2.48
N VAL A 43 -7.32 14.01 1.36
CA VAL A 43 -8.09 13.06 0.55
C VAL A 43 -8.38 11.78 1.32
N ILE A 44 -7.39 11.19 1.99
CA ILE A 44 -7.65 10.04 2.85
C ILE A 44 -8.47 10.47 4.06
N GLY A 45 -8.09 11.60 4.67
CA GLY A 45 -8.70 12.23 5.86
C GLY A 45 -10.20 12.51 5.77
N SER A 46 -10.77 12.55 4.58
CA SER A 46 -12.20 12.77 4.36
C SER A 46 -13.05 11.51 4.58
N LEU A 47 -12.42 10.32 4.65
CA LEU A 47 -13.11 9.07 4.94
C LEU A 47 -13.59 9.03 6.40
N LYS A 48 -14.77 8.46 6.63
CA LYS A 48 -15.30 8.32 8.00
C LYS A 48 -14.57 7.21 8.76
N GLY A 49 -14.34 7.45 10.05
CA GLY A 49 -13.82 6.47 11.01
C GLY A 49 -12.32 6.20 10.94
N ILE A 50 -11.56 6.90 10.09
CA ILE A 50 -10.12 6.67 9.99
C ILE A 50 -9.33 7.41 11.07
N GLU A 51 -8.19 6.83 11.45
CA GLU A 51 -7.15 7.50 12.21
C GLU A 51 -5.92 7.60 11.31
N ILE A 52 -5.53 8.82 10.91
CA ILE A 52 -4.27 9.02 10.20
C ILE A 52 -3.14 9.03 11.21
N VAL A 53 -2.17 8.14 10.99
CA VAL A 53 -0.95 8.04 11.80
C VAL A 53 0.26 8.39 10.94
N GLU A 54 1.30 8.92 11.58
CA GLU A 54 2.51 9.36 10.88
C GLU A 54 3.69 8.46 11.25
N ALA A 55 4.51 8.12 10.25
CA ALA A 55 5.80 7.49 10.48
C ALA A 55 6.81 8.52 11.03
N PRO A 56 7.83 8.09 11.80
CA PRO A 56 8.86 8.99 12.34
C PRO A 56 9.52 9.88 11.28
N ARG A 57 9.78 9.33 10.10
CA ARG A 57 10.21 10.05 8.90
C ARG A 57 9.01 10.22 7.97
N SER A 58 8.40 11.40 8.01
CA SER A 58 7.32 11.82 7.10
C SER A 58 7.54 13.23 6.54
N GLY A 59 6.67 13.65 5.63
CA GLY A 59 6.76 14.92 4.92
C GLY A 59 8.07 15.05 4.14
N ASN A 60 8.74 16.19 4.27
CA ASN A 60 10.03 16.43 3.61
C ASN A 60 11.18 15.54 4.10
N LYS A 61 11.03 14.92 5.28
CA LYS A 61 11.97 13.96 5.86
C LYS A 61 11.63 12.50 5.54
N GLY A 62 10.54 12.24 4.81
CA GLY A 62 10.11 10.88 4.47
C GLY A 62 11.24 10.04 3.86
N MET A 63 11.32 8.75 4.19
CA MET A 63 12.29 7.85 3.56
C MET A 63 11.74 7.35 2.22
N CYS A 64 12.63 7.21 1.22
CA CYS A 64 12.29 6.70 -0.11
C CYS A 64 11.74 5.26 -0.06
N CYS A 65 10.87 4.89 -1.01
CA CYS A 65 10.42 3.51 -1.20
C CYS A 65 11.48 2.60 -1.88
N GLY A 66 12.53 3.17 -2.47
CA GLY A 66 13.61 2.43 -3.12
C GLY A 66 13.53 2.32 -4.64
N ALA A 67 12.39 2.65 -5.28
CA ALA A 67 12.21 2.42 -6.72
C ALA A 67 12.90 3.43 -7.66
N GLY A 68 13.10 4.67 -7.19
CA GLY A 68 13.52 5.79 -8.05
C GLY A 68 14.87 5.56 -8.75
N GLY A 69 15.05 6.16 -9.93
CA GLY A 69 16.30 6.05 -10.69
C GLY A 69 16.58 4.63 -11.21
N ALA A 70 15.53 3.92 -11.63
CA ALA A 70 15.56 2.52 -12.08
C ALA A 70 16.03 1.49 -11.03
N ARG A 71 16.11 1.88 -9.75
CA ARG A 71 16.59 0.99 -8.68
C ARG A 71 15.64 -0.17 -8.37
N MET A 72 14.35 -0.07 -8.69
CA MET A 72 13.41 -1.19 -8.60
C MET A 72 13.80 -2.39 -9.51
N TRP A 73 14.60 -2.17 -10.55
CA TRP A 73 15.07 -3.21 -11.48
C TRP A 73 16.51 -3.64 -11.19
N MET A 74 17.13 -3.06 -10.16
CA MET A 74 18.49 -3.39 -9.76
C MET A 74 18.44 -4.24 -8.50
N GLU A 75 19.32 -5.24 -8.43
CA GLU A 75 19.47 -6.04 -7.22
C GLU A 75 20.22 -5.23 -6.15
N GLU A 76 19.67 -5.22 -4.93
CA GLU A 76 20.33 -4.63 -3.76
C GLU A 76 21.15 -5.73 -3.06
N HIS A 77 22.48 -5.68 -3.19
CA HIS A 77 23.39 -6.67 -2.59
C HIS A 77 24.03 -6.21 -1.28
N THR A 78 23.75 -4.99 -0.84
CA THR A 78 24.47 -4.38 0.28
C THR A 78 23.49 -3.83 1.30
N GLY A 79 23.65 -4.24 2.56
CA GLY A 79 22.81 -3.81 3.65
C GLY A 79 21.39 -4.33 3.53
N LYS A 80 20.47 -3.62 4.19
CA LYS A 80 19.04 -3.92 4.16
C LYS A 80 18.40 -3.18 3.00
N LYS A 81 17.54 -3.87 2.24
CA LYS A 81 16.82 -3.24 1.12
C LYS A 81 16.02 -2.03 1.60
N VAL A 82 16.03 -0.97 0.79
CA VAL A 82 15.38 0.30 1.15
C VAL A 82 13.87 0.11 1.38
N ASN A 83 13.21 -0.69 0.54
CA ASN A 83 11.79 -0.97 0.66
C ASN A 83 11.46 -1.73 1.95
N THR A 84 12.27 -2.73 2.34
CA THR A 84 12.09 -3.47 3.60
C THR A 84 12.27 -2.55 4.80
N GLU A 85 13.29 -1.67 4.81
CA GLU A 85 13.46 -0.71 5.91
C GLU A 85 12.29 0.26 6.01
N ARG A 86 11.87 0.84 4.89
CA ARG A 86 10.73 1.77 4.89
C ARG A 86 9.44 1.08 5.32
N SER A 87 9.19 -0.14 4.87
CA SER A 87 7.97 -0.88 5.20
C SER A 87 7.91 -1.19 6.69
N GLN A 88 9.02 -1.58 7.32
CA GLN A 88 9.07 -1.76 8.77
C GLN A 88 8.76 -0.48 9.54
N GLU A 89 9.24 0.67 9.07
CA GLU A 89 8.93 1.97 9.68
C GLU A 89 7.43 2.30 9.60
N LEU A 90 6.79 2.01 8.46
CA LEU A 90 5.35 2.19 8.27
C LEU A 90 4.55 1.21 9.14
N LEU A 91 4.95 -0.07 9.17
CA LEU A 91 4.32 -1.11 10.00
C LEU A 91 4.41 -0.80 11.50
N ALA A 92 5.51 -0.21 11.95
CA ALA A 92 5.73 0.17 13.36
C ALA A 92 4.75 1.25 13.86
N THR A 93 4.06 1.97 12.96
CA THR A 93 2.99 2.90 13.35
C THR A 93 1.74 2.18 13.88
N GLY A 94 1.62 0.87 13.63
CA GLY A 94 0.44 0.07 13.94
C GLY A 94 -0.75 0.37 13.02
N ALA A 95 -0.50 0.90 11.82
CA ALA A 95 -1.51 1.05 10.79
C ALA A 95 -1.92 -0.31 10.21
N SER A 96 -3.21 -0.52 9.99
CA SER A 96 -3.72 -1.67 9.23
C SER A 96 -3.74 -1.41 7.73
N ARG A 97 -3.58 -0.14 7.32
CA ARG A 97 -3.46 0.25 5.92
C ARG A 97 -2.32 1.23 5.67
N ILE A 98 -1.70 1.09 4.51
CA ILE A 98 -0.70 2.00 3.99
C ILE A 98 -1.22 2.64 2.71
N ALA A 99 -1.35 3.96 2.71
CA ALA A 99 -1.78 4.74 1.57
C ALA A 99 -0.57 5.31 0.82
N THR A 100 -0.57 5.18 -0.50
CA THR A 100 0.46 5.72 -1.39
C THR A 100 -0.18 6.60 -2.47
N ALA A 101 0.60 7.48 -3.10
CA ALA A 101 0.15 8.27 -4.26
C ALA A 101 1.13 8.17 -5.43
N CYS A 102 1.79 7.01 -5.54
CA CYS A 102 2.80 6.73 -6.56
C CYS A 102 2.82 5.22 -6.82
N PRO A 103 2.65 4.78 -8.08
CA PRO A 103 2.56 3.36 -8.39
C PRO A 103 3.83 2.57 -8.02
N PHE A 104 5.00 3.21 -8.12
CA PHE A 104 6.24 2.58 -7.67
C PHE A 104 6.33 2.46 -6.15
N CYS A 105 5.80 3.44 -5.41
CA CYS A 105 5.74 3.35 -3.95
C CYS A 105 4.78 2.24 -3.53
N TYR A 106 3.64 2.10 -4.21
CA TYR A 106 2.71 1.00 -3.98
C TYR A 106 3.42 -0.35 -4.10
N ILE A 107 4.02 -0.65 -5.25
CA ILE A 107 4.69 -1.94 -5.50
C ILE A 107 5.79 -2.21 -4.45
N MET A 108 6.72 -1.26 -4.26
CA MET A 108 7.85 -1.51 -3.36
C MET A 108 7.42 -1.68 -1.90
N ILE A 109 6.42 -0.91 -1.44
CA ILE A 109 5.94 -1.00 -0.07
C ILE A 109 5.08 -2.24 0.13
N ASP A 110 4.27 -2.62 -0.85
CA ASP A 110 3.52 -3.88 -0.82
C ASP A 110 4.46 -5.09 -0.73
N ASP A 111 5.48 -5.14 -1.61
CA ASP A 111 6.53 -6.16 -1.55
C ASP A 111 7.24 -6.16 -0.19
N GLY A 112 7.63 -4.98 0.29
CA GLY A 112 8.31 -4.83 1.58
C GLY A 112 7.45 -5.24 2.78
N VAL A 113 6.13 -5.01 2.74
CA VAL A 113 5.19 -5.46 3.77
C VAL A 113 5.05 -6.98 3.77
N LYS A 114 4.91 -7.59 2.59
CA LYS A 114 4.85 -9.05 2.41
C LYS A 114 6.13 -9.76 2.82
N GLU A 115 7.30 -9.18 2.50
CA GLU A 115 8.60 -9.67 2.97
C GLU A 115 8.71 -9.67 4.52
N ASN A 116 7.92 -8.85 5.21
CA ASN A 116 7.84 -8.85 6.68
C ASN A 116 6.72 -9.76 7.23
N GLY A 117 6.08 -10.58 6.38
CA GLY A 117 5.02 -11.51 6.77
C GLY A 117 3.73 -10.82 7.25
N ARG A 118 3.42 -9.64 6.72
CA ARG A 118 2.27 -8.82 7.12
C ARG A 118 1.23 -8.72 6.01
N ASP A 119 0.78 -9.87 5.51
CA ASP A 119 -0.31 -9.97 4.51
C ASP A 119 -1.66 -9.42 5.00
N ASP A 120 -1.78 -9.20 6.32
CA ASP A 120 -2.94 -8.57 6.95
C ASP A 120 -2.98 -7.04 6.78
N VAL A 121 -1.89 -6.41 6.31
CA VAL A 121 -1.80 -4.96 6.10
C VAL A 121 -2.06 -4.62 4.64
N ILE A 122 -3.04 -3.76 4.39
CA ILE A 122 -3.46 -3.41 3.03
C ILE A 122 -2.64 -2.21 2.54
N VAL A 123 -1.79 -2.44 1.53
CA VAL A 123 -1.07 -1.37 0.82
C VAL A 123 -1.80 -1.07 -0.48
N GLN A 124 -2.17 0.19 -0.71
CA GLN A 124 -2.84 0.60 -1.95
C GLN A 124 -2.56 2.07 -2.30
N ASP A 125 -2.90 2.47 -3.52
CA ASP A 125 -3.03 3.87 -3.91
C ASP A 125 -4.21 4.55 -3.16
N ILE A 126 -4.10 5.85 -2.89
CA ILE A 126 -5.16 6.62 -2.23
C ILE A 126 -6.53 6.45 -2.89
N SER A 127 -6.59 6.36 -4.23
CA SER A 127 -7.86 6.19 -4.94
C SER A 127 -8.52 4.83 -4.68
N MET A 128 -7.74 3.77 -4.49
CA MET A 128 -8.26 2.45 -4.19
C MET A 128 -8.82 2.38 -2.76
N HIS A 129 -8.17 3.04 -1.79
CA HIS A 129 -8.73 3.18 -0.44
C HIS A 129 -10.08 3.92 -0.45
N LEU A 130 -10.25 4.92 -1.32
CA LEU A 130 -11.55 5.58 -1.49
C LEU A 130 -12.60 4.62 -2.05
N VAL A 131 -12.25 3.82 -3.06
CA VAL A 131 -13.14 2.80 -3.63
C VAL A 131 -13.54 1.78 -2.57
N ASP A 132 -12.58 1.26 -1.80
CA ASP A 132 -12.84 0.32 -0.71
C ASP A 132 -13.81 0.92 0.32
N ALA A 133 -13.67 2.20 0.64
CA ALA A 133 -14.58 2.89 1.54
C ALA A 133 -15.99 3.05 0.98
N ILE A 134 -16.11 3.40 -0.31
CA ILE A 134 -17.39 3.59 -1.00
C ILE A 134 -18.13 2.25 -1.13
N GLU A 135 -17.42 1.18 -1.44
CA GLU A 135 -17.98 -0.16 -1.62
C GLU A 135 -18.18 -0.92 -0.31
N GLY A 136 -17.76 -0.35 0.83
CA GLY A 136 -17.90 -0.98 2.15
C GLY A 136 -16.95 -2.17 2.37
N ARG A 137 -15.80 -2.21 1.67
CA ARG A 137 -14.72 -3.19 1.89
C ARG A 137 -13.83 -2.83 3.09
N GLY A 138 -14.22 -1.81 3.86
CA GLY A 138 -13.63 -1.41 5.14
C GLY A 138 -14.00 -2.40 6.26
N GLY A 139 -13.37 -3.56 6.25
CA GLY A 139 -13.57 -4.58 7.29
C GLY A 139 -12.94 -5.89 6.85
N ARG A 140 -11.99 -6.40 7.64
CA ARG A 140 -11.28 -7.67 7.42
C ARG A 140 -12.24 -8.79 6.99
N SER A 141 -12.23 -9.12 5.70
CA SER A 141 -12.45 -10.48 5.25
C SER A 141 -11.09 -10.96 4.77
N GLY A 142 -10.47 -11.87 5.53
CA GLY A 142 -9.32 -12.60 5.04
C GLY A 142 -9.67 -13.18 3.68
N VAL A 143 -8.89 -12.84 2.67
CA VAL A 143 -8.87 -13.61 1.43
C VAL A 143 -8.27 -14.95 1.82
N SER A 144 -9.11 -15.91 2.23
CA SER A 144 -8.76 -17.30 2.05
C SER A 144 -8.75 -17.51 0.54
N VAL A 145 -7.56 -17.55 -0.05
CA VAL A 145 -7.41 -18.16 -1.37
C VAL A 145 -7.81 -19.62 -1.15
N ALA A 146 -9.01 -19.99 -1.58
CA ALA A 146 -9.31 -21.40 -1.78
C ALA A 146 -8.40 -21.84 -2.92
N ASP A 147 -7.47 -22.74 -2.64
CA ASP A 147 -6.65 -23.40 -3.66
C ASP A 147 -7.58 -24.02 -4.70
N GLY A 148 -7.69 -23.36 -5.84
CA GLY A 148 -8.25 -23.96 -7.05
C GLY A 148 -7.26 -24.99 -7.57
N PRO A 149 -7.71 -26.14 -8.07
CA PRO A 149 -6.81 -27.19 -8.54
C PRO A 149 -5.95 -26.65 -9.69
N THR A 150 -4.63 -26.65 -9.51
CA THR A 150 -3.68 -26.44 -10.60
C THR A 150 -3.84 -27.55 -11.63
N PRO A 151 -4.11 -27.23 -12.91
CA PRO A 151 -4.08 -28.23 -13.97
C PRO A 151 -2.62 -28.58 -14.25
N GLY A 152 -2.20 -29.83 -13.99
CA GLY A 152 -0.87 -30.26 -14.42
C GLY A 152 -0.22 -31.47 -13.78
N ASP A 153 -0.87 -32.23 -12.90
CA ASP A 153 -0.29 -33.51 -12.44
C ASP A 153 -0.84 -34.67 -13.26
N GLU A 154 -0.44 -34.73 -14.54
CA GLU A 154 -0.48 -35.97 -15.31
C GLU A 154 0.59 -36.90 -14.73
N THR A 155 0.14 -37.95 -14.05
CA THR A 155 0.99 -39.02 -13.54
C THR A 155 1.78 -39.66 -14.68
N VAL A 156 3.04 -39.28 -14.82
CA VAL A 156 4.03 -40.08 -15.55
C VAL A 156 4.61 -41.07 -14.55
N GLU A 157 3.90 -42.19 -14.33
CA GLU A 157 4.53 -43.32 -13.67
C GLU A 157 5.38 -44.09 -14.68
N ALA A 158 6.68 -43.99 -14.46
CA ALA A 158 7.72 -44.59 -15.24
C ALA A 158 7.65 -46.12 -15.18
N HIS A 159 7.69 -46.70 -16.38
CA HIS A 159 8.07 -48.07 -16.65
C HIS A 159 9.39 -48.43 -15.94
N GLN A 160 9.39 -49.45 -15.08
CA GLN A 160 10.59 -50.24 -14.82
C GLN A 160 10.31 -51.74 -14.78
N PRO A 161 11.21 -52.57 -15.34
CA PRO A 161 11.07 -54.01 -15.47
C PRO A 161 11.64 -54.74 -14.24
N GLY A 162 11.07 -55.90 -13.94
CA GLY A 162 11.55 -56.83 -12.90
C GLY A 162 10.61 -58.00 -12.72
#